data_AF-G4R8S6-F1
#
_entry.id   AF-G4R8S6-F1
#
_cell.length_a   1.000
_cell.length_b   1.000
_cell.length_c   1.000
_cell.angle_alpha   90.00
_cell.angle_beta   90.00
_cell.angle_gamma   90.00
#
_symmetry.space_group_name_H-M   'P 1'
#
loop_
_entity.id
_entity.type
_entity.pdbx_description
1 polymer ?
#
loop_
_entity_poly.entity_id
_entity_poly.type
_entity_poly.pdbx_seq_one_letter_code
_entity_poly.pdbx_strand_id
1 'polypeptide(L)' 'MKLLLAVDIADRLRDILASRRPFDIESEARSLVERHPEAHVEVDDVVATMMHEIDRGAGRTPPHS' A
#
# COMPACT_ATOMS: atom_id res chain seq x y z
N MET A 1 -14.04 -3.61 9.29
CA MET A 1 -13.60 -2.24 9.69
C MET A 1 -12.60 -1.73 8.67
N LYS A 2 -12.98 -0.81 7.77
CA LYS A 2 -12.10 -0.37 6.65
C LYS A 2 -10.92 0.52 7.07
N LEU A 3 -10.99 1.13 8.27
CA LEU A 3 -9.93 2.02 8.77
C LEU A 3 -8.64 1.29 9.13
N LEU A 4 -8.72 0.02 9.57
CA LEU A 4 -7.53 -0.77 9.93
C LEU A 4 -6.72 -1.12 8.68
N LEU A 5 -7.39 -1.61 7.64
CA LEU A 5 -6.75 -1.92 6.36
C LEU A 5 -6.01 -0.72 5.75
N ALA A 6 -6.57 0.49 5.83
CA ALA A 6 -5.91 1.69 5.30
C ALA A 6 -4.61 2.02 6.05
N VAL A 7 -4.57 1.80 7.36
CA VAL A 7 -3.36 2.00 8.17
C VAL A 7 -2.32 0.93 7.83
N ASP A 8 -2.72 -0.33 7.73
CA ASP A 8 -1.84 -1.44 7.38
C ASP A 8 -1.25 -1.31 5.95
N ILE A 9 -2.02 -0.78 4.99
CA ILE A 9 -1.52 -0.42 3.66
C ILE A 9 -0.40 0.62 3.77
N ALA A 10 -0.64 1.71 4.52
CA ALA A 10 0.33 2.80 4.64
C ALA A 10 1.63 2.38 5.34
N ASP A 11 1.52 1.59 6.41
CA ASP A 11 2.67 1.07 7.14
C ASP A 11 3.45 0.06 6.28
N ARG A 12 2.75 -0.82 5.57
CA ARG A 12 3.42 -1.80 4.68
C ARG A 12 4.18 -1.12 3.55
N LEU A 13 3.60 -0.10 2.93
CA LEU A 13 4.28 0.70 1.91
C LEU A 13 5.51 1.43 2.47
N ARG A 14 5.42 1.99 3.69
CA ARG A 14 6.57 2.64 4.35
C ARG A 14 7.72 1.67 4.54
N ASP A 15 7.45 0.47 5.03
CA ASP A 15 8.47 -0.56 5.24
C ASP A 15 9.12 -1.01 3.93
N ILE A 16 8.31 -1.25 2.90
CA ILE A 16 8.78 -1.64 1.56
C ILE A 16 9.69 -0.56 0.99
N LEU A 17 9.23 0.70 0.98
CA LEU A 17 9.97 1.84 0.45
C LEU A 17 11.27 2.10 1.23
N ALA A 18 11.27 1.89 2.56
CA ALA A 18 12.47 2.00 3.38
C ALA A 18 13.47 0.86 3.11
N SER A 19 13.00 -0.36 2.86
CA SER A 19 13.84 -1.55 2.68
C SER A 19 14.60 -1.60 1.36
N ARG A 20 14.17 -0.84 0.33
CA ARG A 20 14.67 -0.89 -1.07
C ARG A 20 14.73 -2.29 -1.66
N ARG A 21 13.96 -3.24 -1.11
CA ARG A 21 13.89 -4.60 -1.66
C ARG A 21 12.90 -4.63 -2.82
N PRO A 22 13.14 -5.47 -3.84
CA PRO A 22 12.11 -5.78 -4.80
C PRO A 22 10.90 -6.37 -4.06
N PHE A 23 9.71 -5.93 -4.44
CA PHE A 23 8.45 -6.40 -3.89
C PHE A 23 7.45 -6.60 -5.03
N ASP A 24 6.47 -7.46 -4.79
CA ASP A 24 5.36 -7.70 -5.71
C ASP A 24 4.07 -7.16 -5.10
N ILE A 25 3.51 -6.12 -5.73
CA ILE A 25 2.36 -5.40 -5.20
C ILE A 25 1.10 -6.28 -5.09
N GLU A 26 0.94 -7.25 -6.00
CA GLU A 26 -0.21 -8.16 -5.99
C GLU A 26 -0.13 -9.14 -4.81
N SER A 27 1.05 -9.72 -4.57
CA SER A 27 1.30 -10.57 -3.40
C SER A 27 1.09 -9.83 -2.08
N GLU A 28 1.53 -8.57 -1.99
CA GLU A 28 1.34 -7.74 -0.80
C GLU A 28 -0.14 -7.39 -0.57
N ALA A 29 -0.86 -7.02 -1.63
CA ALA A 29 -2.28 -6.74 -1.58
C ALA A 29 -3.09 -7.98 -1.17
N ARG A 30 -2.78 -9.16 -1.72
CA ARG A 30 -3.41 -10.43 -1.32
C ARG A 30 -3.19 -10.72 0.17
N SER A 31 -1.96 -10.55 0.65
CA SER A 31 -1.63 -10.73 2.08
C SER A 31 -2.38 -9.74 2.99
N LEU A 32 -2.62 -8.51 2.53
CA LEU A 32 -3.42 -7.53 3.27
C LEU A 32 -4.90 -7.92 3.31
N VAL A 33 -5.47 -8.37 2.20
CA VAL A 33 -6.88 -8.83 2.17
C VAL A 33 -7.08 -10.07 3.05
N GLU A 34 -6.16 -11.03 3.01
CA GLU A 34 -6.21 -12.23 3.85
C GLU A 34 -6.13 -11.91 5.35
N ARG A 35 -5.39 -10.85 5.74
CA ARG A 35 -5.30 -10.38 7.13
C ARG A 35 -6.50 -9.55 7.58
N HIS A 36 -7.28 -9.01 6.64
CA HIS A 36 -8.45 -8.17 6.91
C HIS A 36 -9.71 -8.66 6.19
N PRO A 37 -10.18 -9.90 6.44
CA PRO A 37 -11.41 -10.41 5.82
C PRO A 37 -12.64 -9.54 6.15
N GLU A 38 -12.62 -8.80 7.27
CA GLU A 38 -13.67 -7.87 7.70
C GLU A 38 -13.72 -6.55 6.91
N ALA A 39 -12.77 -6.31 6.01
CA ALA A 39 -12.76 -5.14 5.15
C ALA A 39 -13.73 -5.26 3.97
N HIS A 40 -14.07 -6.50 3.56
CA HIS A 40 -14.89 -6.80 2.38
C HIS A 40 -14.46 -5.98 1.15
N VAL A 41 -13.18 -6.09 0.80
CA VAL A 41 -12.58 -5.41 -0.36
C VAL A 41 -11.92 -6.45 -1.27
N GLU A 42 -11.90 -6.14 -2.56
CA GLU A 42 -11.20 -6.96 -3.54
C GLU A 42 -9.70 -6.65 -3.55
N VAL A 43 -8.88 -7.62 -3.96
CA VAL A 43 -7.43 -7.44 -4.07
C VAL A 43 -7.10 -6.30 -5.05
N ASP A 44 -7.84 -6.19 -6.15
CA ASP A 44 -7.64 -5.15 -7.17
C ASP A 44 -7.82 -3.72 -6.59
N ASP A 45 -8.77 -3.53 -5.68
CA ASP A 45 -8.99 -2.23 -5.01
C ASP A 45 -7.80 -1.87 -4.10
N VAL A 46 -7.23 -2.87 -3.42
CA VAL A 46 -6.05 -2.69 -2.56
C VAL A 46 -4.82 -2.39 -3.42
N VAL A 47 -4.63 -3.10 -4.54
CA VAL A 47 -3.55 -2.82 -5.51
C VAL A 47 -3.66 -1.39 -6.03
N ALA A 48 -4.84 -0.96 -6.48
CA ALA A 48 -5.06 0.39 -6.98
C ALA A 48 -4.73 1.45 -5.93
N THR A 49 -5.12 1.21 -4.67
CA THR A 49 -4.80 2.09 -3.54
C THR A 49 -3.30 2.15 -3.27
N MET A 50 -2.61 0.99 -3.27
CA MET A 50 -1.18 0.92 -3.05
C MET A 50 -0.39 1.64 -4.16
N MET A 51 -0.79 1.47 -5.43
CA MET A 51 -0.18 2.18 -6.56
C MET A 51 -0.36 3.69 -6.44
N HIS A 52 -1.57 4.14 -6.11
CA HIS A 52 -1.87 5.55 -5.91
C HIS A 52 -1.01 6.18 -4.80
N GLU A 53 -0.82 5.48 -3.68
CA GLU A 53 0.03 5.97 -2.58
C GLU A 53 1.52 5.97 -2.93
N ILE A 54 2.00 5.01 -3.72
CA ILE A 54 3.38 5.00 -4.25
C ILE A 54 3.60 6.22 -5.17
N ASP A 55 2.70 6.46 -6.12
CA ASP A 55 2.77 7.62 -7.03
C ASP A 55 2.71 8.95 -6.28
N ARG A 56 1.84 9.02 -5.27
CA ARG A 56 1.75 10.20 -4.37
C ARG A 56 3.02 10.41 -3.56
N GLY A 57 3.66 9.34 -3.09
CA GLY A 57 4.95 9.37 -2.39
C GLY A 57 6.10 9.79 -3.31
N ALA A 58 6.08 9.36 -4.57
CA ALA A 58 7.07 9.72 -5.58
C ALA A 58 6.95 11.19 -6.04
N GLY A 59 5.75 11.77 -6.06
CA GLY A 59 5.51 13.18 -6.39
C GLY A 59 5.86 14.18 -5.27
N ARG A 60 6.29 13.71 -4.10
CA ARG A 60 6.58 14.55 -2.91
C ARG A 60 8.05 14.96 -2.75
N THR A 61 8.88 14.81 -3.78
CA THR A 61 10.15 15.54 -3.86
C THR A 61 9.84 17.03 -4.10
N PRO A 62 10.05 17.93 -3.13
CA PRO A 62 9.92 19.35 -3.41
C PRO A 62 10.95 19.71 -4.49
N PRO A 63 10.61 20.53 -5.50
CA PRO A 63 11.63 21.12 -6.34
C PRO A 63 12.55 21.94 -5.43
N HIS A 64 13.79 21.50 -5.28
CA HIS A 64 14.83 22.30 -4.64
C HIS A 64 14.87 23.66 -5.35
N SER A 65 14.49 24.71 -4.63
CA SER A 65 14.73 26.11 -4.97
C SER A 65 15.96 26.58 -4.22
#